data_AF-A0A290HXY2-F1
#
_entry.id   AF-A0A290HXY2-F1
#
_cell.length_a   1.000
_cell.length_b   1.000
_cell.length_c   1.000
_cell.angle_alpha   90.00
_cell.angle_beta   90.00
_cell.angle_gamma   90.00
#
_symmetry.space_group_name_H-M   'P 1'
#
loop_
_entity.id
_entity.type
_entity.pdbx_description
1 polymer ?
#
loop_
_entity_poly.entity_id
_entity_poly.type
_entity_poly.pdbx_seq_one_letter_code
_entity_poly.pdbx_strand_id
1 'polypeptide(L)'
;MKQKLRRSMLFVPGSNTGMVCNAFIYKPDTVMFDLEDSVALSEKDSARMMVFHALQHFTYKDIETAVRVNPLNSPFGLLDLEAAIRGGVDIIRLPKTDTVDDVLEMEQEISHIENRIGKGKKTMLLAAIESALGVVNAVDIARCSKRLMGIALGAEDFVRDLHTQRTKEGHELMAARNQILLAARAAKIGAFDSVFSDVKDKEGFMHEVDYIKGLGFDGKSLINPNQIPWLHSAFAPSKKNINWAIEVLEAAKDAKARGLGVISLDGKMVDAPVILRAEWIMDLARASGVLGDDQ
;
A
#
# COMPACT_ATOMS: atom_id res chain seq x y z
N MET A 1 -13.46 -9.47 4.85
CA MET A 1 -13.45 -8.65 3.61
C MET A 1 -12.38 -9.23 2.71
N LYS A 2 -12.69 -9.53 1.43
CA LYS A 2 -11.64 -9.89 0.45
C LYS A 2 -10.60 -8.77 0.47
N GLN A 3 -9.33 -9.13 0.69
CA GLN A 3 -8.25 -8.15 0.75
C GLN A 3 -8.08 -7.55 -0.64
N LYS A 4 -8.35 -6.24 -0.78
CA LYS A 4 -8.06 -5.50 -2.01
C LYS A 4 -6.55 -5.59 -2.27
N LEU A 5 -6.19 -5.97 -3.49
CA LEU A 5 -4.79 -6.04 -3.90
C LEU A 5 -4.21 -4.62 -4.02
N ARG A 6 -3.01 -4.41 -3.49
CA ARG A 6 -2.35 -3.09 -3.42
C ARG A 6 -0.88 -3.20 -3.79
N ARG A 7 -0.59 -3.78 -4.96
CA ARG A 7 0.78 -3.92 -5.46
C ARG A 7 1.38 -2.53 -5.69
N SER A 8 0.64 -1.65 -6.34
CA SER A 8 1.10 -0.33 -6.75
C SER A 8 0.34 0.80 -6.06
N MET A 9 1.06 1.71 -5.41
CA MET A 9 0.52 3.00 -4.96
C MET A 9 1.19 4.14 -5.73
N LEU A 10 0.54 4.65 -6.77
CA LEU A 10 1.10 5.67 -7.64
C LEU A 10 0.95 7.06 -7.03
N PHE A 11 2.08 7.70 -6.69
CA PHE A 11 2.13 9.11 -6.33
C PHE A 11 1.77 10.00 -7.53
N VAL A 12 0.86 10.94 -7.29
CA VAL A 12 0.43 11.95 -8.26
C VAL A 12 0.47 13.31 -7.57
N PRO A 13 1.37 14.23 -7.95
CA PRO A 13 1.39 15.56 -7.39
C PRO A 13 0.05 16.26 -7.55
N GLY A 14 -0.54 16.71 -6.44
CA GLY A 14 -1.87 17.32 -6.41
C GLY A 14 -1.94 18.65 -7.15
N SER A 15 -0.81 19.30 -7.44
CA SER A 15 -0.72 20.51 -8.28
C SER A 15 -0.51 20.22 -9.77
N ASN A 16 -0.24 18.98 -10.17
CA ASN A 16 0.00 18.64 -11.58
C ASN A 16 -1.30 18.18 -12.27
N THR A 17 -2.00 19.11 -12.92
CA THR A 17 -3.27 18.85 -13.61
C THR A 17 -3.16 17.75 -14.66
N GLY A 18 -2.07 17.73 -15.43
CA GLY A 18 -1.87 16.71 -16.46
C GLY A 18 -1.81 15.29 -15.88
N MET A 19 -1.12 15.11 -14.75
CA MET A 19 -1.06 13.82 -14.07
C MET A 19 -2.38 13.48 -13.37
N VAL A 20 -2.99 14.44 -12.67
CA VAL A 20 -4.29 14.27 -12.00
C VAL A 20 -5.41 13.91 -12.99
N CYS A 21 -5.39 14.44 -14.22
CA CYS A 21 -6.39 14.08 -15.23
C CYS A 21 -6.15 12.70 -15.87
N ASN A 22 -4.92 12.17 -15.85
CA ASN A 22 -4.56 10.99 -16.63
C ASN A 22 -4.18 9.76 -15.79
N ALA A 23 -4.01 9.87 -14.47
CA ALA A 23 -3.48 8.78 -13.64
C ALA A 23 -4.30 7.48 -13.75
N PHE A 24 -5.64 7.59 -13.90
CA PHE A 24 -6.53 6.44 -14.06
C PHE A 24 -6.22 5.58 -15.30
N ILE A 25 -5.66 6.18 -16.36
CA ILE A 25 -5.35 5.51 -17.64
C ILE A 25 -4.33 4.39 -17.42
N TYR A 26 -3.41 4.58 -16.47
CA TYR A 26 -2.32 3.65 -16.20
C TYR A 26 -2.72 2.48 -15.30
N LYS A 27 -3.97 2.45 -14.80
CA LYS A 27 -4.55 1.36 -13.99
C LYS A 27 -3.68 0.93 -12.80
N PRO A 28 -3.18 1.85 -11.96
CA PRO A 28 -2.58 1.44 -10.70
C PRO A 28 -3.67 0.85 -9.78
N ASP A 29 -3.27 -0.04 -8.86
CA ASP A 29 -4.16 -0.55 -7.82
C ASP A 29 -4.70 0.58 -6.91
N THR A 30 -3.83 1.55 -6.58
CA THR A 30 -4.17 2.76 -5.80
C THR A 30 -3.55 4.00 -6.43
N VAL A 31 -4.32 5.08 -6.58
CA VAL A 31 -3.82 6.43 -6.92
C VAL A 31 -3.66 7.22 -5.62
N MET A 32 -2.46 7.70 -5.35
CA MET A 32 -2.13 8.48 -4.16
C MET A 32 -1.84 9.93 -4.56
N PHE A 33 -2.82 10.80 -4.38
CA PHE A 33 -2.65 12.23 -4.61
C PHE A 33 -1.79 12.84 -3.50
N ASP A 34 -0.76 13.58 -3.87
CA ASP A 34 0.15 14.19 -2.93
C ASP A 34 -0.17 15.67 -2.72
N LEU A 35 -0.42 16.06 -1.47
CA LEU A 35 -0.52 17.46 -1.06
C LEU A 35 0.71 17.90 -0.25
N GLU A 36 1.66 17.01 0.04
CA GLU A 36 2.84 17.27 0.87
C GLU A 36 4.07 17.65 0.01
N ASP A 37 5.12 16.83 -0.04
CA ASP A 37 6.44 17.25 -0.54
C ASP A 37 6.48 17.61 -2.01
N SER A 38 5.62 17.00 -2.84
CA SER A 38 5.60 17.28 -4.27
C SER A 38 4.89 18.59 -4.63
N VAL A 39 4.35 19.33 -3.65
CA VAL A 39 3.56 20.54 -3.88
C VAL A 39 4.24 21.74 -3.24
N ALA A 40 4.52 22.77 -4.05
CA ALA A 40 5.08 24.02 -3.57
C ALA A 40 4.13 24.70 -2.58
N LEU A 41 4.68 25.42 -1.58
CA LEU A 41 3.89 26.09 -0.54
C LEU A 41 2.82 27.05 -1.12
N SER A 42 3.15 27.75 -2.20
CA SER A 42 2.23 28.67 -2.90
C SER A 42 1.12 27.98 -3.68
N GLU A 43 1.22 26.68 -3.91
CA GLU A 43 0.25 25.90 -4.70
C GLU A 43 -0.67 25.03 -3.83
N LYS A 44 -0.45 24.97 -2.51
CA LYS A 44 -1.19 24.07 -1.60
C LYS A 44 -2.71 24.23 -1.72
N ASP A 45 -3.21 25.46 -1.79
CA ASP A 45 -4.65 25.71 -1.89
C ASP A 45 -5.23 25.24 -3.22
N SER A 46 -4.57 25.56 -4.33
CA SER A 46 -4.98 25.12 -5.67
C SER A 46 -4.92 23.59 -5.81
N ALA A 47 -3.85 22.97 -5.28
CA ALA A 47 -3.68 21.52 -5.28
C ALA A 47 -4.79 20.82 -4.48
N ARG A 48 -5.13 21.36 -3.30
CA ARG A 48 -6.22 20.84 -2.45
C ARG A 48 -7.56 20.86 -3.18
N MET A 49 -7.89 21.96 -3.85
CA MET A 49 -9.12 22.08 -4.63
C MET A 49 -9.14 21.11 -5.82
N MET A 50 -8.01 20.96 -6.50
CA MET A 50 -7.88 20.02 -7.61
C MET A 50 -8.08 18.56 -7.15
N VAL A 51 -7.44 18.17 -6.04
CA VAL A 51 -7.59 16.83 -5.46
C VAL A 51 -9.03 16.58 -5.02
N PHE A 52 -9.68 17.54 -4.35
CA PHE A 52 -11.10 17.44 -3.98
C PHE A 52 -11.99 17.12 -5.19
N HIS A 53 -11.85 17.87 -6.29
CA HIS A 53 -12.64 17.64 -7.49
C HIS A 53 -12.26 16.34 -8.22
N ALA A 54 -10.99 15.95 -8.20
CA ALA A 54 -10.54 14.69 -8.77
C ALA A 54 -11.18 13.49 -8.05
N LEU A 55 -11.23 13.50 -6.72
CA LEU A 55 -11.86 12.44 -5.92
C LEU A 55 -13.36 12.28 -6.24
N GLN A 56 -14.05 13.36 -6.60
CA GLN A 56 -15.46 13.34 -7.00
C GLN A 56 -15.69 12.91 -8.45
N HIS A 57 -14.63 12.83 -9.26
CA HIS A 57 -14.75 12.57 -10.69
C HIS A 57 -14.98 11.07 -10.97
N PHE A 58 -15.86 10.75 -11.92
CA PHE A 58 -16.29 9.38 -12.19
C PHE A 58 -15.15 8.45 -12.63
N THR A 59 -14.06 8.98 -13.20
CA THR A 59 -12.89 8.21 -13.63
C THR A 59 -12.15 7.52 -12.48
N TYR A 60 -12.30 8.03 -11.26
CA TYR A 60 -11.65 7.49 -10.07
C TYR A 60 -12.55 6.58 -9.23
N LYS A 61 -13.83 6.42 -9.62
CA LYS A 61 -14.82 5.67 -8.83
C LYS A 61 -14.45 4.20 -8.59
N ASP A 62 -13.79 3.58 -9.56
CA ASP A 62 -13.42 2.16 -9.54
C ASP A 62 -11.97 1.91 -9.12
N ILE A 63 -11.21 2.97 -8.81
CA ILE A 63 -9.80 2.91 -8.41
C ILE A 63 -9.71 3.27 -6.93
N GLU A 64 -8.87 2.58 -6.15
CA GLU A 64 -8.66 2.99 -4.76
C GLU A 64 -7.92 4.33 -4.72
N THR A 65 -8.44 5.29 -3.96
CA THR A 65 -7.85 6.63 -3.86
C THR A 65 -7.24 6.86 -2.49
N ALA A 66 -6.02 7.38 -2.48
CA ALA A 66 -5.32 7.83 -1.29
C ALA A 66 -4.95 9.31 -1.43
N VAL A 67 -4.86 10.03 -0.31
CA VAL A 67 -4.32 11.39 -0.26
C VAL A 67 -3.24 11.45 0.80
N ARG A 68 -2.02 11.86 0.41
CA ARG A 68 -0.97 12.26 1.36
C ARG A 68 -1.18 13.70 1.76
N VAL A 69 -1.50 13.89 3.04
CA VAL A 69 -1.76 15.21 3.62
C VAL A 69 -0.49 15.79 4.24
N ASN A 70 -0.45 17.10 4.45
CA ASN A 70 0.61 17.68 5.29
C ASN A 70 0.39 17.31 6.77
N PRO A 71 1.44 17.39 7.62
CA PRO A 71 1.32 17.19 9.07
C PRO A 71 0.20 18.05 9.69
N LEU A 72 -0.52 17.52 10.69
CA LEU A 72 -1.63 18.24 11.33
C LEU A 72 -1.22 19.52 12.04
N ASN A 73 0.02 19.58 12.54
CA ASN A 73 0.61 20.76 13.16
C ASN A 73 1.05 21.84 12.14
N SER A 74 0.94 21.57 10.84
CA SER A 74 1.17 22.55 9.78
C SER A 74 -0.08 23.38 9.50
N PRO A 75 0.04 24.59 8.90
CA PRO A 75 -1.13 25.38 8.52
C PRO A 75 -1.98 24.74 7.41
N PHE A 76 -1.54 23.62 6.82
CA PHE A 76 -2.20 22.97 5.69
C PHE A 76 -2.93 21.67 6.07
N GLY A 77 -2.43 20.93 7.06
CA GLY A 77 -2.85 19.55 7.32
C GLY A 77 -4.35 19.36 7.56
N LEU A 78 -4.94 20.19 8.44
CA LEU A 78 -6.39 20.13 8.70
C LEU A 78 -7.24 20.48 7.47
N LEU A 79 -6.79 21.45 6.67
CA LEU A 79 -7.49 21.85 5.45
C LEU A 79 -7.43 20.75 4.40
N ASP A 80 -6.26 20.12 4.24
CA ASP A 80 -6.06 18.99 3.33
C ASP A 80 -6.94 17.81 3.72
N LEU A 81 -7.01 17.50 5.02
CA LEU A 81 -7.83 16.43 5.56
C LEU A 81 -9.32 16.68 5.30
N GLU A 82 -9.81 17.89 5.59
CA GLU A 82 -11.20 18.25 5.33
C GLU A 82 -11.56 18.13 3.85
N ALA A 83 -10.70 18.63 2.95
CA ALA A 83 -10.92 18.53 1.52
C ALA A 83 -10.90 17.07 1.03
N ALA A 84 -9.93 16.27 1.46
CA ALA A 84 -9.81 14.87 1.04
C ALA A 84 -11.02 14.03 1.48
N ILE A 85 -11.46 14.17 2.74
CA ILE A 85 -12.61 13.42 3.27
C ILE A 85 -13.92 13.88 2.59
N ARG A 86 -14.13 15.19 2.41
CA ARG A 86 -15.30 15.70 1.67
C ARG A 86 -15.30 15.27 0.20
N GLY A 87 -14.12 15.08 -0.38
CA GLY A 87 -13.95 14.55 -1.73
C GLY A 87 -14.30 13.05 -1.84
N GLY A 88 -14.34 12.32 -0.72
CA GLY A 88 -14.67 10.91 -0.68
C GLY A 88 -13.48 9.96 -0.79
N VAL A 89 -12.29 10.40 -0.34
CA VAL A 89 -11.07 9.57 -0.35
C VAL A 89 -11.22 8.26 0.42
N ASP A 90 -10.54 7.20 -0.04
CA ASP A 90 -10.55 5.91 0.63
C ASP A 90 -9.53 5.85 1.78
N ILE A 91 -8.35 6.40 1.55
CA ILE A 91 -7.20 6.30 2.45
C ILE A 91 -6.55 7.67 2.65
N ILE A 92 -6.31 8.06 3.91
CA ILE A 92 -5.41 9.15 4.25
C ILE A 92 -4.03 8.57 4.53
N ARG A 93 -3.04 9.09 3.80
CA ARG A 93 -1.62 8.79 3.98
C ARG A 93 -1.05 9.87 4.91
N LEU A 94 -0.76 9.49 6.16
CA LEU A 94 -0.15 10.39 7.13
C LEU A 94 1.38 10.38 6.95
N PRO A 95 2.04 11.55 6.88
CA PRO A 95 3.49 11.65 6.85
C PRO A 95 4.08 11.46 8.25
N LYS A 96 5.39 11.20 8.33
CA LYS A 96 6.25 11.26 9.53
C LYS A 96 5.60 10.66 10.78
N THR A 97 5.21 9.39 10.69
CA THR A 97 4.57 8.68 11.80
C THR A 97 5.62 8.08 12.72
N ASP A 98 5.86 8.72 13.86
CA ASP A 98 6.88 8.31 14.81
C ASP A 98 6.30 7.66 16.07
N THR A 99 5.04 7.96 16.38
CA THR A 99 4.38 7.57 17.61
C THR A 99 2.95 7.07 17.38
N VAL A 100 2.40 6.42 18.41
CA VAL A 100 0.98 6.04 18.44
C VAL A 100 0.07 7.26 18.41
N ASP A 101 0.47 8.34 19.09
CA ASP A 101 -0.32 9.56 19.19
C ASP A 101 -0.52 10.21 17.81
N ASP A 102 0.48 10.20 16.92
CA ASP A 102 0.35 10.70 15.54
C ASP A 102 -0.83 10.05 14.79
N VAL A 103 -1.03 8.74 14.98
CA VAL A 103 -2.12 7.98 14.34
C VAL A 103 -3.45 8.28 15.02
N LEU A 104 -3.48 8.35 16.35
CA LEU A 104 -4.70 8.57 17.12
C LEU A 104 -5.23 10.00 16.93
N GLU A 105 -4.36 11.00 16.88
CA GLU A 105 -4.73 12.39 16.55
C GLU A 105 -5.34 12.47 15.15
N MET A 106 -4.71 11.84 14.15
CA MET A 106 -5.26 11.77 12.79
C MET A 106 -6.62 11.06 12.76
N GLU A 107 -6.79 9.96 13.50
CA GLU A 107 -8.07 9.25 13.59
C GLU A 107 -9.17 10.10 14.24
N GLN A 108 -8.84 10.88 15.27
CA GLN A 108 -9.78 11.78 15.94
C GLN A 108 -10.28 12.86 14.98
N GLU A 109 -9.38 13.52 14.26
CA GLU A 109 -9.73 14.56 13.30
C GLU A 109 -10.56 14.00 12.13
N ILE A 110 -10.19 12.84 11.59
CA ILE A 110 -11.00 12.13 10.59
C ILE A 110 -12.41 11.89 11.12
N SER A 111 -12.52 11.37 12.34
CA SER A 111 -13.83 11.06 12.93
C SER A 111 -14.65 12.33 13.18
N HIS A 112 -14.02 13.44 13.55
CA HIS A 112 -14.69 14.74 13.71
C HIS A 112 -15.26 15.24 12.37
N ILE A 113 -14.46 15.16 11.30
CA ILE A 113 -14.87 15.59 9.95
C ILE A 113 -15.96 14.68 9.39
N GLU A 114 -15.81 13.35 9.48
CA GLU A 114 -16.83 12.37 9.08
C GLU A 114 -18.17 12.64 9.79
N ASN A 115 -18.15 12.88 11.11
CA ASN A 115 -19.36 13.19 11.88
C ASN A 115 -20.05 14.49 11.44
N ARG A 116 -19.28 15.52 11.05
CA ARG A 116 -19.82 16.79 10.54
C ARG A 116 -20.45 16.65 9.15
N ILE A 117 -19.91 15.76 8.31
CA ILE A 117 -20.41 15.52 6.95
C ILE A 117 -21.64 14.59 6.98
N GLY A 118 -21.75 13.70 7.97
CA GLY A 118 -22.83 12.73 8.11
C GLY A 118 -22.42 11.31 7.68
N LYS A 119 -23.39 10.39 7.51
CA LYS A 119 -23.10 8.98 7.16
C LYS A 119 -22.45 8.87 5.77
N GLY A 120 -21.12 8.82 5.76
CA GLY A 120 -20.28 8.57 4.60
C GLY A 120 -19.52 7.25 4.68
N LYS A 121 -18.68 7.01 3.68
CA LYS A 121 -17.70 5.92 3.69
C LYS A 121 -16.68 6.17 4.81
N LYS A 122 -16.31 5.12 5.54
CA LYS A 122 -15.25 5.20 6.54
C LYS A 122 -13.89 5.34 5.86
N THR A 123 -13.16 6.41 6.14
CA THR A 123 -11.82 6.66 5.63
C THR A 123 -10.77 5.88 6.45
N MET A 124 -9.86 5.21 5.75
CA MET A 124 -8.79 4.39 6.32
C MET A 124 -7.47 5.18 6.41
N LEU A 125 -6.49 4.64 7.15
CA LEU A 125 -5.18 5.26 7.38
C LEU A 125 -4.03 4.41 6.82
N LEU A 126 -3.02 5.06 6.26
CA LEU A 126 -1.76 4.45 5.86
C LEU A 126 -0.59 5.26 6.45
N ALA A 127 0.16 4.66 7.38
CA ALA A 127 1.23 5.33 8.13
C ALA A 127 2.58 5.36 7.40
N ALA A 128 3.32 6.47 7.58
CA ALA A 128 4.65 6.66 7.00
C ALA A 128 5.68 6.40 8.07
N ILE A 129 6.40 5.29 7.96
CA ILE A 129 7.57 5.11 8.80
C ILE A 129 8.77 5.59 7.99
N GLU A 130 9.35 6.69 8.44
CA GLU A 130 10.39 7.40 7.70
C GLU A 130 11.49 7.98 8.61
N SER A 131 11.56 7.52 9.86
CA SER A 131 12.60 7.87 10.83
C SER A 131 13.03 6.63 11.63
N ALA A 132 14.17 6.72 12.32
CA ALA A 132 14.62 5.69 13.26
C ALA A 132 13.60 5.48 14.39
N LEU A 133 13.00 6.55 14.91
CA LEU A 133 12.00 6.48 15.97
C LEU A 133 10.75 5.73 15.52
N GLY A 134 10.23 6.05 14.33
CA GLY A 134 9.10 5.35 13.74
C GLY A 134 9.38 3.86 13.50
N VAL A 135 10.61 3.51 13.09
CA VAL A 135 11.01 2.09 12.95
C VAL A 135 11.02 1.38 14.29
N VAL A 136 11.58 1.98 15.34
CA VAL A 136 11.59 1.41 16.69
C VAL A 136 10.15 1.19 17.19
N ASN A 137 9.26 2.15 16.96
CA ASN A 137 7.86 2.13 17.42
C ASN A 137 6.90 1.40 16.48
N ALA A 138 7.36 0.82 15.37
CA ALA A 138 6.51 0.34 14.28
C ALA A 138 5.44 -0.66 14.74
N VAL A 139 5.74 -1.53 15.71
CA VAL A 139 4.78 -2.54 16.22
C VAL A 139 3.61 -1.88 16.96
N ASP A 140 3.89 -0.87 17.79
CA ASP A 140 2.86 -0.18 18.56
C ASP A 140 2.01 0.70 17.64
N ILE A 141 2.65 1.40 16.69
CA ILE A 141 1.99 2.13 15.62
C ILE A 141 1.06 1.21 14.83
N ALA A 142 1.54 0.03 14.42
CA ALA A 142 0.74 -0.93 13.63
C ALA A 142 -0.54 -1.39 14.34
N ARG A 143 -0.54 -1.44 15.68
CA ARG A 143 -1.62 -2.02 16.49
C ARG A 143 -2.60 -1.00 17.06
N CYS A 144 -2.27 0.29 17.01
CA CYS A 144 -3.00 1.30 17.75
C CYS A 144 -4.42 1.59 17.22
N SER A 145 -4.68 1.33 15.93
CA SER A 145 -5.92 1.74 15.27
C SER A 145 -6.51 0.66 14.36
N LYS A 146 -7.84 0.55 14.35
CA LYS A 146 -8.59 -0.27 13.39
C LYS A 146 -8.75 0.41 12.03
N ARG A 147 -8.47 1.72 11.92
CA ARG A 147 -8.44 2.46 10.65
C ARG A 147 -7.10 2.27 9.93
N LEU A 148 -6.04 1.98 10.67
CA LEU A 148 -4.73 1.74 10.07
C LEU A 148 -4.77 0.46 9.24
N MET A 149 -4.77 0.63 7.92
CA MET A 149 -4.87 -0.48 6.97
C MET A 149 -3.50 -0.94 6.49
N GLY A 150 -2.45 -0.16 6.74
CA GLY A 150 -1.09 -0.53 6.41
C GLY A 150 -0.05 0.48 6.85
N ILE A 151 1.20 0.11 6.63
CA ILE A 151 2.39 0.92 6.87
C ILE A 151 3.25 0.93 5.61
N ALA A 152 3.78 2.09 5.26
CA ALA A 152 4.72 2.27 4.16
C ALA A 152 6.05 2.87 4.66
N LEU A 153 7.17 2.35 4.13
CA LEU A 153 8.50 2.92 4.36
C LEU A 153 8.70 4.18 3.51
N GLY A 154 9.11 5.28 4.11
CA GLY A 154 9.63 6.47 3.42
C GLY A 154 11.16 6.44 3.42
N ALA A 155 11.78 5.87 2.38
CA ALA A 155 13.22 5.60 2.41
C ALA A 155 14.10 6.85 2.36
N GLU A 156 13.71 7.88 1.61
CA GLU A 156 14.55 9.08 1.42
C GLU A 156 14.67 9.88 2.72
N ASP A 157 13.55 10.11 3.40
CA ASP A 157 13.53 10.73 4.74
C ASP A 157 14.21 9.84 5.79
N PHE A 158 14.05 8.52 5.68
CA PHE A 158 14.69 7.57 6.61
C PHE A 158 16.22 7.58 6.51
N VAL A 159 16.78 7.56 5.29
CA VAL A 159 18.24 7.63 5.15
C VAL A 159 18.79 8.99 5.58
N ARG A 160 18.03 10.07 5.38
CA ARG A 160 18.38 11.39 5.94
C ARG A 160 18.45 11.33 7.46
N ASP A 161 17.44 10.74 8.12
CA ASP A 161 17.39 10.61 9.58
C ASP A 161 18.55 9.74 10.14
N LEU A 162 18.93 8.69 9.40
CA LEU A 162 20.09 7.86 9.73
C LEU A 162 21.45 8.48 9.39
N HIS A 163 21.48 9.67 8.78
CA HIS A 163 22.68 10.31 8.24
C HIS A 163 23.44 9.43 7.22
N THR A 164 22.71 8.75 6.36
CA THR A 164 23.24 7.93 5.26
C THR A 164 22.56 8.29 3.93
N GLN A 165 22.86 7.56 2.87
CA GLN A 165 22.29 7.76 1.53
C GLN A 165 21.84 6.43 0.94
N ARG A 166 20.95 6.51 -0.06
CA ARG A 166 20.53 5.34 -0.84
C ARG A 166 21.73 4.67 -1.52
N THR A 167 21.81 3.36 -1.42
CA THR A 167 22.77 2.55 -2.16
C THR A 167 22.05 1.62 -3.13
N LYS A 168 22.77 1.06 -4.11
CA LYS A 168 22.18 0.09 -5.04
C LYS A 168 21.87 -1.23 -4.34
N GLU A 169 22.68 -1.57 -3.35
CA GLU A 169 22.54 -2.76 -2.53
C GLU A 169 21.37 -2.65 -1.54
N GLY A 170 21.02 -1.43 -1.11
CA GLY A 170 19.87 -1.15 -0.26
C GLY A 170 20.01 -1.62 1.19
N HIS A 171 21.25 -1.89 1.64
CA HIS A 171 21.54 -2.39 2.99
C HIS A 171 21.07 -1.42 4.08
N GLU A 172 21.11 -0.12 3.81
CA GLU A 172 20.67 0.93 4.72
C GLU A 172 19.19 0.82 5.10
N LEU A 173 18.37 0.18 4.26
CA LEU A 173 16.94 -0.02 4.50
C LEU A 173 16.61 -1.38 5.13
N MET A 174 17.59 -2.28 5.27
CA MET A 174 17.33 -3.68 5.63
C MET A 174 16.65 -3.81 7.01
N ALA A 175 17.14 -3.07 8.02
CA ALA A 175 16.55 -3.10 9.35
C ALA A 175 15.11 -2.57 9.35
N ALA A 176 14.88 -1.42 8.69
CA ALA A 176 13.57 -0.80 8.60
C ALA A 176 12.56 -1.69 7.86
N ARG A 177 12.95 -2.26 6.71
CA ARG A 177 12.09 -3.15 5.92
C ARG A 177 11.63 -4.36 6.73
N ASN A 178 12.56 -5.03 7.42
CA ASN A 178 12.23 -6.20 8.24
C ASN A 178 11.33 -5.83 9.43
N GLN A 179 11.64 -4.74 10.13
CA GLN A 179 10.87 -4.30 11.29
C GLN A 179 9.44 -3.86 10.92
N ILE A 180 9.29 -3.08 9.84
CA ILE A 180 7.98 -2.67 9.30
C ILE A 180 7.16 -3.89 8.87
N LEU A 181 7.79 -4.85 8.19
CA LEU A 181 7.11 -6.06 7.76
C LEU A 181 6.61 -6.86 8.96
N LEU A 182 7.45 -7.09 9.97
CA LEU A 182 7.06 -7.79 11.20
C LEU A 182 5.92 -7.07 11.93
N ALA A 183 6.00 -5.74 12.05
CA ALA A 183 4.95 -4.92 12.65
C ALA A 183 3.62 -5.05 11.90
N ALA A 184 3.64 -4.91 10.57
CA ALA A 184 2.45 -5.02 9.74
C ALA A 184 1.81 -6.41 9.84
N ARG A 185 2.61 -7.49 9.80
CA ARG A 185 2.11 -8.87 9.96
C ARG A 185 1.57 -9.13 11.36
N ALA A 186 2.23 -8.61 12.40
CA ALA A 186 1.78 -8.72 13.78
C ALA A 186 0.44 -8.00 14.05
N ALA A 187 0.11 -6.98 13.26
CA ALA A 187 -1.17 -6.28 13.30
C ALA A 187 -2.19 -6.75 12.23
N LYS A 188 -1.78 -7.65 11.32
CA LYS A 188 -2.57 -8.13 10.17
C LYS A 188 -3.00 -7.01 9.22
N ILE A 189 -2.09 -6.08 8.94
CA ILE A 189 -2.25 -4.95 8.02
C ILE A 189 -1.27 -5.03 6.84
N GLY A 190 -1.45 -4.18 5.84
CA GLY A 190 -0.58 -4.11 4.67
C GLY A 190 0.82 -3.58 4.99
N ALA A 191 1.83 -4.10 4.30
CA ALA A 191 3.22 -3.62 4.34
C ALA A 191 3.63 -3.17 2.93
N PHE A 192 4.10 -1.93 2.81
CA PHE A 192 4.43 -1.34 1.52
C PHE A 192 5.84 -0.75 1.52
N ASP A 193 6.59 -1.02 0.47
CA ASP A 193 7.94 -0.50 0.34
C ASP A 193 7.96 0.93 -0.23
N SER A 194 9.13 1.56 -0.16
CA SER A 194 9.36 2.95 -0.56
C SER A 194 9.28 3.16 -2.08
N VAL A 195 9.43 4.39 -2.53
CA VAL A 195 9.65 4.75 -3.93
C VAL A 195 11.04 4.32 -4.42
N PHE A 196 11.15 4.13 -5.73
CA PHE A 196 12.43 3.98 -6.44
C PHE A 196 12.59 5.18 -7.38
N SER A 197 13.61 6.01 -7.11
CA SER A 197 13.76 7.35 -7.70
C SER A 197 14.34 7.34 -9.12
N ASP A 198 15.22 6.39 -9.45
CA ASP A 198 15.79 6.28 -10.79
C ASP A 198 14.79 5.63 -11.77
N VAL A 199 13.97 6.46 -12.41
CA VAL A 199 12.94 5.99 -13.35
C VAL A 199 13.51 5.35 -14.62
N LYS A 200 14.81 5.48 -14.89
CA LYS A 200 15.47 4.90 -16.07
C LYS A 200 16.09 3.54 -15.76
N ASP A 201 16.43 3.27 -14.51
CA ASP A 201 17.02 2.00 -14.07
C ASP A 201 15.95 0.93 -13.80
N LYS A 202 15.48 0.32 -14.89
CA LYS A 202 14.54 -0.81 -14.81
C LYS A 202 15.14 -2.01 -14.08
N GLU A 203 16.43 -2.29 -14.25
CA GLU A 203 17.08 -3.46 -13.65
C GLU A 203 17.18 -3.33 -12.13
N GLY A 204 17.63 -2.16 -11.65
CA GLY A 204 17.64 -1.83 -10.22
C GLY A 204 16.24 -1.85 -9.61
N PHE A 205 15.24 -1.31 -10.32
CA PHE A 205 13.85 -1.39 -9.89
C PHE A 205 13.38 -2.83 -9.72
N MET A 206 13.66 -3.69 -10.72
CA MET A 206 13.24 -5.10 -10.67
C MET A 206 13.96 -5.88 -9.57
N HIS A 207 15.23 -5.61 -9.33
CA HIS A 207 15.99 -6.21 -8.23
C HIS A 207 15.38 -5.84 -6.87
N GLU A 208 15.02 -4.57 -6.65
CA GLU A 208 14.35 -4.15 -5.42
C GLU A 208 12.95 -4.76 -5.29
N VAL A 209 12.21 -4.87 -6.39
CA VAL A 209 10.88 -5.52 -6.43
C VAL A 209 10.97 -7.00 -6.04
N ASP A 210 11.92 -7.74 -6.60
CA ASP A 210 12.12 -9.15 -6.27
C ASP A 210 12.53 -9.32 -4.80
N TYR A 211 13.38 -8.42 -4.29
CA TYR A 211 13.79 -8.41 -2.89
C TYR A 211 12.60 -8.22 -1.94
N ILE A 212 11.77 -7.18 -2.14
CA ILE A 212 10.64 -6.91 -1.24
C ILE A 212 9.56 -7.99 -1.34
N LYS A 213 9.37 -8.57 -2.53
CA LYS A 213 8.44 -9.69 -2.74
C LYS A 213 8.94 -10.93 -2.00
N GLY A 214 10.25 -11.18 -2.03
CA GLY A 214 10.91 -12.25 -1.29
C GLY A 214 10.77 -12.11 0.23
N LEU A 215 10.86 -10.88 0.76
CA LEU A 215 10.57 -10.60 2.16
C LEU A 215 9.08 -10.80 2.49
N GLY A 216 8.19 -10.45 1.55
CA GLY A 216 6.75 -10.62 1.68
C GLY A 216 5.99 -9.32 1.83
N PHE A 217 6.48 -8.21 1.28
CA PHE A 217 5.71 -6.96 1.15
C PHE A 217 4.51 -7.14 0.21
N ASP A 218 3.46 -6.36 0.43
CA ASP A 218 2.22 -6.41 -0.34
C ASP A 218 2.28 -5.56 -1.63
N GLY A 219 3.25 -4.63 -1.69
CA GLY A 219 3.45 -3.71 -2.80
C GLY A 219 4.50 -2.64 -2.50
N LYS A 220 4.57 -1.61 -3.36
CA LYS A 220 5.40 -0.43 -3.10
C LYS A 220 4.78 0.86 -3.65
N SER A 221 5.30 1.97 -3.17
CA SER A 221 5.01 3.30 -3.71
C SER A 221 5.71 3.51 -5.05
N LEU A 222 5.02 4.08 -6.03
CA LEU A 222 5.52 4.36 -7.37
C LEU A 222 5.48 5.86 -7.65
N ILE A 223 6.45 6.36 -8.40
CA ILE A 223 6.52 7.77 -8.82
C ILE A 223 6.43 7.95 -10.34
N ASN A 224 6.44 6.84 -11.09
CA ASN A 224 6.37 6.86 -12.54
C ASN A 224 5.40 5.78 -13.05
N PRO A 225 4.47 6.12 -13.95
CA PRO A 225 3.55 5.14 -14.53
C PRO A 225 4.21 3.93 -15.21
N ASN A 226 5.43 4.07 -15.75
CA ASN A 226 6.15 2.97 -16.39
C ASN A 226 6.53 1.86 -15.40
N GLN A 227 6.59 2.16 -14.09
CA GLN A 227 6.88 1.18 -13.06
C GLN A 227 5.69 0.23 -12.79
N ILE A 228 4.46 0.64 -13.12
CA ILE A 228 3.22 -0.13 -12.88
C ILE A 228 3.25 -1.49 -13.59
N PRO A 229 3.41 -1.58 -14.93
CA PRO A 229 3.40 -2.87 -15.62
C PRO A 229 4.54 -3.77 -15.16
N TRP A 230 5.70 -3.21 -14.82
CA TRP A 230 6.84 -3.97 -14.31
C TRP A 230 6.52 -4.59 -12.94
N LEU A 231 6.00 -3.79 -12.01
CA LEU A 231 5.61 -4.24 -10.68
C LEU A 231 4.47 -5.25 -10.73
N HIS A 232 3.41 -4.97 -11.50
CA HIS A 232 2.25 -5.86 -11.62
C HIS A 232 2.65 -7.22 -12.19
N SER A 233 3.51 -7.25 -13.21
CA SER A 233 4.07 -8.48 -13.76
C SER A 233 4.91 -9.24 -12.74
N ALA A 234 5.76 -8.55 -11.99
CA ALA A 234 6.58 -9.17 -10.95
C ALA A 234 5.73 -9.77 -9.82
N PHE A 235 4.65 -9.10 -9.43
CA PHE A 235 3.74 -9.59 -8.39
C PHE A 235 2.74 -10.64 -8.89
N ALA A 236 2.55 -10.79 -10.20
CA ALA A 236 1.70 -11.85 -10.74
C ALA A 236 2.29 -13.25 -10.43
N PRO A 237 1.45 -14.23 -10.04
CA PRO A 237 1.93 -15.58 -9.83
C PRO A 237 2.24 -16.23 -11.18
N SER A 238 3.31 -17.02 -11.23
CA SER A 238 3.65 -17.78 -12.43
C SER A 238 2.63 -18.89 -12.68
N LYS A 239 2.51 -19.36 -13.93
CA LYS A 239 1.68 -20.51 -14.28
C LYS A 239 2.00 -21.75 -13.43
N LYS A 240 3.28 -21.94 -13.09
CA LYS A 240 3.73 -23.00 -12.17
C LYS A 240 3.12 -22.84 -10.76
N ASN A 241 3.12 -21.63 -10.22
CA ASN A 241 2.53 -21.34 -8.91
C ASN A 241 1.01 -21.52 -8.93
N ILE A 242 0.35 -21.11 -10.02
CA ILE A 242 -1.10 -21.28 -10.20
C ILE A 242 -1.48 -22.76 -10.24
N ASN A 243 -0.81 -23.56 -11.09
CA ASN A 243 -1.07 -25.01 -11.18
C ASN A 243 -0.85 -25.69 -9.83
N TRP A 244 0.24 -25.38 -9.14
CA TRP A 244 0.50 -25.89 -7.80
C TRP A 244 -0.61 -25.52 -6.81
N ALA A 245 -1.10 -24.28 -6.85
CA ALA A 245 -2.18 -23.84 -5.97
C ALA A 245 -3.49 -24.59 -6.25
N ILE A 246 -3.82 -24.83 -7.53
CA ILE A 246 -4.98 -25.63 -7.94
C ILE A 246 -4.87 -27.05 -7.37
N GLU A 247 -3.73 -27.73 -7.58
CA GLU A 247 -3.50 -29.09 -7.10
C GLU A 247 -3.65 -29.19 -5.57
N VAL A 248 -3.09 -28.22 -4.83
CA VAL A 248 -3.22 -28.15 -3.37
C VAL A 248 -4.67 -28.00 -2.93
N LEU A 249 -5.44 -27.11 -3.58
CA LEU A 249 -6.84 -26.86 -3.22
C LEU A 249 -7.76 -28.04 -3.57
N GLU A 250 -7.51 -28.70 -4.70
CA GLU A 250 -8.22 -29.92 -5.08
C GLU A 250 -7.95 -31.07 -4.10
N ALA A 251 -6.68 -31.27 -3.76
CA ALA A 251 -6.28 -32.28 -2.80
C ALA A 251 -6.92 -32.01 -1.42
N ALA A 252 -6.91 -30.75 -0.97
CA ALA A 252 -7.55 -30.34 0.29
C ALA A 252 -9.07 -30.56 0.30
N LYS A 253 -9.74 -30.33 -0.84
CA LYS A 253 -11.17 -30.58 -1.01
C LYS A 253 -11.51 -32.07 -0.92
N ASP A 254 -10.73 -32.93 -1.57
CA ASP A 254 -10.88 -34.40 -1.50
C ASP A 254 -10.61 -34.92 -0.07
N ALA A 255 -9.56 -34.41 0.59
CA ALA A 255 -9.25 -34.73 1.98
C ALA A 255 -10.42 -34.44 2.93
N LYS A 256 -10.99 -33.24 2.80
CA LYS A 256 -12.14 -32.80 3.60
C LYS A 256 -13.36 -33.68 3.36
N ALA A 257 -13.59 -34.10 2.12
CA ALA A 257 -14.68 -35.04 1.80
C ALA A 257 -14.48 -36.43 2.43
N ARG A 258 -13.22 -36.85 2.64
CA ARG A 258 -12.84 -38.12 3.30
C ARG A 258 -12.64 -38.00 4.82
N GLY A 259 -12.80 -36.80 5.41
CA GLY A 259 -12.57 -36.57 6.84
C GLY A 259 -11.10 -36.59 7.27
N LEU A 260 -10.17 -36.36 6.35
CA LEU A 260 -8.73 -36.32 6.62
C LEU A 260 -8.26 -34.89 6.89
N GLY A 261 -7.51 -34.67 7.98
CA GLY A 261 -6.99 -33.35 8.34
C GLY A 261 -5.64 -32.98 7.70
N VAL A 262 -4.90 -33.97 7.18
CA VAL A 262 -3.59 -33.81 6.55
C VAL A 262 -3.50 -34.79 5.38
N ILE A 263 -2.95 -34.33 4.26
CA ILE A 263 -2.72 -35.16 3.07
C ILE A 263 -1.31 -34.97 2.52
N SER A 264 -0.85 -35.95 1.75
CA SER A 264 0.43 -35.90 1.04
C SER A 264 0.17 -35.63 -0.44
N LEU A 265 0.72 -34.54 -0.97
CA LEU A 265 0.78 -34.22 -2.40
C LEU A 265 2.27 -34.22 -2.80
N ASP A 266 2.66 -35.05 -3.77
CA ASP A 266 4.07 -35.24 -4.19
C ASP A 266 5.05 -35.49 -3.03
N GLY A 267 4.62 -36.25 -2.02
CA GLY A 267 5.43 -36.55 -0.84
C GLY A 267 5.58 -35.38 0.15
N LYS A 268 4.88 -34.25 -0.07
CA LYS A 268 4.85 -33.10 0.85
C LYS A 268 3.52 -33.04 1.58
N MET A 269 3.61 -32.72 2.87
CA MET A 269 2.44 -32.51 3.71
C MET A 269 1.69 -31.25 3.26
N VAL A 270 0.39 -31.39 3.04
CA VAL A 270 -0.54 -30.28 2.84
C VAL A 270 -1.35 -30.12 4.12
N ASP A 271 -1.09 -29.01 4.81
CA ASP A 271 -1.73 -28.57 6.04
C ASP A 271 -2.41 -27.19 5.85
N ALA A 272 -3.01 -26.65 6.90
CA ALA A 272 -3.73 -25.38 6.81
C ALA A 272 -2.87 -24.21 6.30
N PRO A 273 -1.61 -24.00 6.75
CA PRO A 273 -0.71 -23.01 6.15
C PRO A 273 -0.49 -23.16 4.64
N VAL A 274 -0.30 -24.39 4.15
CA VAL A 274 -0.12 -24.66 2.73
C VAL A 274 -1.38 -24.33 1.92
N ILE A 275 -2.55 -24.68 2.46
CA ILE A 275 -3.86 -24.35 1.84
C ILE A 275 -4.05 -22.84 1.76
N LEU A 276 -3.85 -22.10 2.86
CA LEU A 276 -3.99 -20.64 2.88
C LEU A 276 -3.04 -19.96 1.88
N ARG A 277 -1.83 -20.50 1.70
CA ARG A 277 -0.89 -20.02 0.67
C ARG A 277 -1.42 -20.25 -0.74
N ALA A 278 -2.03 -21.40 -1.00
CA ALA A 278 -2.63 -21.70 -2.30
C ALA A 278 -3.84 -20.79 -2.57
N GLU A 279 -4.72 -20.56 -1.59
CA GLU A 279 -5.84 -19.60 -1.70
C GLU A 279 -5.33 -18.19 -2.03
N TRP A 280 -4.29 -17.73 -1.34
CA TRP A 280 -3.66 -16.44 -1.62
C TRP A 280 -3.11 -16.33 -3.04
N ILE A 281 -2.44 -17.36 -3.55
CA ILE A 281 -1.93 -17.39 -4.93
C ILE A 281 -3.08 -17.28 -5.93
N MET A 282 -4.21 -17.96 -5.68
CA MET A 282 -5.38 -17.90 -6.55
C MET A 282 -6.03 -16.51 -6.53
N ASP A 283 -6.16 -15.89 -5.36
CA ASP A 283 -6.67 -14.51 -5.24
C ASP A 283 -5.78 -13.52 -6.00
N LEU A 284 -4.46 -13.66 -5.87
CA LEU A 284 -3.49 -12.84 -6.59
C LEU A 284 -3.55 -13.06 -8.11
N ALA A 285 -3.77 -14.30 -8.55
CA ALA A 285 -3.89 -14.65 -9.96
C ALA A 285 -5.15 -14.03 -10.60
N ARG A 286 -6.31 -14.10 -9.92
CA ARG A 286 -7.54 -13.43 -10.35
C ARG A 286 -7.35 -11.92 -10.43
N ALA A 287 -6.80 -11.32 -9.39
CA ALA A 287 -6.56 -9.88 -9.32
C ALA A 287 -5.48 -9.38 -10.31
N SER A 288 -4.62 -10.28 -10.81
CA SER A 288 -3.65 -9.98 -11.86
C SER A 288 -4.19 -10.23 -13.28
N GLY A 289 -5.42 -10.73 -13.43
CA GLY A 289 -6.01 -11.06 -14.73
C GLY A 289 -5.30 -12.19 -15.47
N VAL A 290 -4.56 -13.04 -14.73
CA VAL A 290 -3.82 -14.18 -15.32
C VAL A 290 -4.59 -15.50 -15.23
N LEU A 291 -5.70 -15.52 -14.48
CA LEU A 291 -6.74 -16.54 -14.57
C LEU A 291 -7.89 -15.98 -15.42
N GLY A 292 -8.46 -16.79 -16.32
CA GLY A 292 -9.73 -16.45 -16.95
C GLY A 292 -10.85 -16.45 -15.92
N ASP A 293 -11.92 -15.67 -16.16
CA ASP A 293 -13.04 -15.50 -15.21
C ASP A 293 -13.75 -16.82 -14.81
N ASP A 294 -13.49 -17.91 -15.54
CA ASP A 294 -14.09 -19.25 -15.38
C ASP A 294 -13.18 -20.31 -14.70
N GLN A 295 -12.03 -19.93 -14.12
CA GLN A 295 -11.09 -20.83 -13.39
C GLN A 295 -10.87 -20.38 -11.93
#